data_AF-A0A3N1IN58-F1
#
_entry.id   AF-A0A3N1IN58-F1
#
_cell.length_a   1.000
_cell.length_b   1.000
_cell.length_c   1.000
_cell.angle_alpha   90.00
_cell.angle_beta   90.00
_cell.angle_gamma   90.00
#
_symmetry.space_group_name_H-M   'P 1'
#
loop_
_entity.id
_entity.type
_entity.pdbx_description
1 polymer ?
#
loop_
_entity_poly.entity_id
_entity_poly.type
_entity_poly.pdbx_seq_one_letter_code
_entity_poly.pdbx_strand_id
1 'polypeptide(L)'
;MTSGNATLAYRRGRKGDALIVAVRCQGPGRIKATVRSVHVSFSLDCPAGQVSTTYNQVGIGRVDRGGVVSVEAPSAVRWSVTIGRGAPADVESPTAATESL
;
A
#
# COMPACT_ATOMS: atom_id res chain seq x y z
N MET A 1 17.01 0.14 -3.59
CA MET A 1 16.12 0.77 -2.59
C MET A 1 16.46 2.26 -2.48
N THR A 2 15.44 3.10 -2.57
CA THR A 2 15.44 4.57 -2.46
C THR A 2 15.61 5.01 -1.01
N SER A 3 16.00 6.26 -0.77
CA SER A 3 16.00 6.94 0.54
C SER A 3 15.33 8.30 0.41
N GLY A 4 14.72 8.81 1.47
CA GLY A 4 13.98 10.07 1.42
C GLY A 4 12.68 9.98 0.62
N ASN A 5 12.10 11.13 0.30
CA ASN A 5 10.80 11.21 -0.36
C ASN A 5 10.90 10.93 -1.87
N ALA A 6 9.87 10.33 -2.46
CA ALA A 6 9.75 10.24 -3.91
C ALA A 6 8.29 10.07 -4.36
N THR A 7 8.05 10.18 -5.66
CA THR A 7 6.74 9.92 -6.28
C THR A 7 6.89 8.96 -7.45
N LEU A 8 6.00 7.98 -7.54
CA LEU A 8 5.98 6.97 -8.60
C LEU A 8 4.65 7.02 -9.34
N ALA A 9 4.70 7.16 -10.65
CA ALA A 9 3.52 7.04 -11.51
C ALA A 9 3.13 5.57 -11.70
N TYR A 10 1.84 5.31 -11.83
CA TYR A 10 1.32 4.00 -12.19
C TYR A 10 0.21 4.12 -13.24
N ARG A 11 0.16 3.11 -14.12
CA ARG A 11 -0.80 3.06 -15.23
C ARG A 11 -2.18 2.64 -14.75
N ARG A 12 -3.22 2.99 -15.50
CA ARG A 12 -4.61 2.53 -15.28
C ARG A 12 -4.74 1.00 -15.32
N GLY A 13 -5.81 0.49 -14.72
CA GLY A 13 -6.18 -0.92 -14.61
C GLY A 13 -7.49 -1.23 -15.31
N ARG A 14 -8.00 -2.44 -15.10
CA ARG A 14 -9.36 -2.81 -15.53
C ARG A 14 -10.36 -2.45 -14.44
N LYS A 15 -11.60 -2.19 -14.86
CA LYS A 15 -12.71 -1.97 -13.93
C LYS A 15 -12.90 -3.24 -13.09
N GLY A 16 -12.92 -3.10 -11.77
CA GLY A 16 -13.01 -4.23 -10.83
C GLY A 16 -11.65 -4.73 -10.30
N ASP A 17 -10.52 -4.31 -10.89
CA ASP A 17 -9.20 -4.59 -10.31
C ASP A 17 -9.00 -3.79 -9.02
N ALA A 18 -8.36 -4.39 -8.02
CA ALA A 18 -7.74 -3.69 -6.92
C ALA A 18 -6.35 -3.15 -7.32
N LEU A 19 -5.94 -2.05 -6.68
CA LEU A 19 -4.55 -1.59 -6.70
C LEU A 19 -3.78 -2.20 -5.54
N ILE A 20 -2.62 -2.77 -5.83
CA ILE A 20 -1.76 -3.41 -4.84
C ILE A 20 -0.50 -2.55 -4.71
N VAL A 21 -0.24 -2.02 -3.51
CA VAL A 21 0.95 -1.26 -3.17
C VAL A 21 1.79 -2.08 -2.20
N ALA A 22 2.80 -2.76 -2.72
CA ALA A 22 3.76 -3.49 -1.93
C ALA A 22 4.91 -2.56 -1.54
N VAL A 23 5.05 -2.28 -0.24
CA VAL A 23 6.12 -1.45 0.30
C VAL A 23 7.11 -2.35 1.02
N ARG A 24 8.36 -2.34 0.56
CA ARG A 24 9.49 -2.97 1.24
C ARG A 24 10.34 -1.88 1.87
N CYS A 25 10.66 -2.01 3.16
CA CYS A 25 11.51 -1.03 3.83
C CYS A 25 12.44 -1.63 4.88
N GLN A 26 13.53 -0.90 5.15
CA GLN A 26 14.60 -1.26 6.08
C GLN A 26 15.17 0.00 6.73
N GLY A 27 15.43 -0.08 8.03
CA GLY A 27 16.04 1.00 8.81
C GLY A 27 15.02 1.72 9.69
N PRO A 28 15.48 2.32 10.80
CA PRO A 28 14.58 2.84 11.82
C PRO A 28 13.77 4.02 11.29
N GLY A 29 12.44 3.88 11.32
CA GLY A 29 11.53 4.98 11.02
C GLY A 29 10.16 4.52 10.58
N ARG A 30 9.38 5.47 10.09
CA ARG A 30 8.05 5.23 9.55
C ARG A 30 7.95 5.82 8.15
N ILE A 31 7.42 5.05 7.22
CA ILE A 31 7.11 5.51 5.86
C ILE A 31 5.62 5.76 5.75
N LYS A 32 5.24 6.77 4.96
CA LYS A 32 3.86 6.98 4.52
C LYS A 32 3.79 6.88 3.00
N ALA A 33 2.93 5.99 2.50
CA ALA A 33 2.63 5.86 1.08
C ALA A 33 1.21 6.35 0.80
N THR A 34 1.05 7.38 -0.04
CA THR A 34 -0.24 8.00 -0.37
C THR A 34 -0.60 7.77 -1.83
N VAL A 35 -1.76 7.13 -2.06
CA VAL A 35 -2.35 6.93 -3.40
C VAL A 35 -3.32 8.09 -3.67
N ARG A 36 -2.85 9.12 -4.38
CA ARG A 36 -3.60 10.40 -4.49
C ARG A 36 -4.93 10.28 -5.22
N SER A 37 -5.03 9.42 -6.24
CA SER A 37 -6.24 9.26 -7.07
C SER A 37 -7.48 8.80 -6.28
N VAL A 38 -7.25 8.15 -5.14
CA VAL A 38 -8.29 7.55 -4.28
C VAL A 38 -8.20 8.05 -2.83
N HIS A 39 -7.34 9.05 -2.56
CA HIS A 39 -7.17 9.68 -1.24
C HIS A 39 -6.86 8.70 -0.08
N VAL A 40 -6.21 7.58 -0.37
CA VAL A 40 -5.81 6.59 0.64
C VAL A 40 -4.33 6.77 1.01
N SER A 41 -4.00 6.60 2.29
CA SER A 41 -2.62 6.58 2.77
C SER A 41 -2.36 5.38 3.68
N PHE A 42 -1.16 4.81 3.57
CA PHE A 42 -0.68 3.71 4.40
C PHE A 42 0.56 4.16 5.16
N SER A 43 0.55 4.00 6.48
CA SER A 43 1.71 4.25 7.33
C SER A 43 2.31 2.92 7.75
N LEU A 44 3.62 2.77 7.58
CA LEU A 44 4.33 1.52 7.83
C LEU A 44 5.56 1.76 8.68
N ASP A 45 5.68 0.98 9.76
CA ASP A 45 6.87 0.97 10.59
C ASP A 45 7.97 0.15 9.92
N CYS A 46 9.16 0.74 9.86
CA CYS A 46 10.35 0.14 9.29
C CYS A 46 11.30 -0.19 10.45
N PRO A 47 11.46 -1.48 10.79
CA PRO A 47 12.29 -1.88 11.91
C PRO A 47 13.78 -1.69 11.61
N ALA A 48 14.55 -1.41 12.66
CA ALA A 48 16.01 -1.42 12.58
C ALA A 48 16.52 -2.85 12.35
N GLY A 49 17.54 -3.00 11.49
CA GLY A 49 18.22 -4.28 11.28
C GLY A 49 17.42 -5.35 10.53
N GLN A 50 16.16 -5.09 10.16
CA GLN A 50 15.31 -6.04 9.45
C GLN A 50 14.65 -5.39 8.24
N VAL A 51 14.34 -6.22 7.24
CA VAL A 51 13.55 -5.78 6.09
C VAL A 51 12.12 -6.26 6.27
N SER A 52 11.17 -5.32 6.26
CA SER A 52 9.74 -5.63 6.25
C SER A 52 9.16 -5.43 4.85
N THR A 53 8.15 -6.22 4.50
CA THR A 53 7.32 -6.01 3.30
C THR A 53 5.85 -6.08 3.68
N THR A 54 5.09 -5.09 3.24
CA THR A 54 3.64 -5.02 3.48
C THR A 54 2.91 -4.81 2.17
N TYR A 55 1.83 -5.57 1.98
CA TYR A 55 0.98 -5.54 0.80
C TYR A 55 -0.31 -4.81 1.12
N ASN A 56 -0.42 -3.55 0.69
CA ASN A 56 -1.63 -2.77 0.88
C ASN A 56 -2.51 -2.90 -0.36
N GLN A 57 -3.74 -3.37 -0.20
CA GLN A 57 -4.70 -3.47 -1.31
C GLN A 57 -5.79 -2.41 -1.19
N VAL A 58 -6.15 -1.80 -2.32
CA VAL A 58 -7.22 -0.81 -2.42
C VAL A 58 -8.23 -1.28 -3.45
N GLY A 59 -9.43 -1.63 -3.00
CA GLY A 59 -10.56 -2.07 -3.84
C GLY A 59 -11.72 -1.06 -3.90
N ILE A 60 -11.44 0.24 -3.79
CA ILE A 60 -12.49 1.28 -3.81
C ILE A 60 -12.72 1.84 -5.22
N GLY A 61 -13.82 2.57 -5.41
CA GLY A 61 -14.13 3.19 -6.70
C GLY A 61 -12.99 4.09 -7.23
N ARG A 62 -12.82 4.11 -8.55
CA ARG A 62 -11.81 4.89 -9.30
C ARG A 62 -10.37 4.38 -9.16
N VAL A 63 -10.13 3.28 -8.45
CA VAL A 63 -8.79 2.67 -8.34
C VAL A 63 -8.30 2.07 -9.67
N ASP A 64 -9.22 1.84 -10.62
CA ASP A 64 -8.95 1.48 -12.01
C ASP A 64 -8.24 2.59 -12.79
N ARG A 65 -8.24 3.84 -12.31
CA ARG A 65 -7.54 4.95 -12.98
C ARG A 65 -6.04 4.88 -12.75
N GLY A 66 -5.27 5.50 -13.66
CA GLY A 66 -3.85 5.76 -13.44
C GLY A 66 -3.66 6.88 -12.42
N GLY A 67 -2.45 7.01 -11.88
CA GLY A 67 -2.17 8.02 -10.89
C GLY A 67 -0.74 8.00 -10.39
N VAL A 68 -0.55 8.55 -9.19
CA VAL A 68 0.74 8.60 -8.52
C VAL A 68 0.63 8.07 -7.09
N VAL A 69 1.68 7.38 -6.65
CA VAL A 69 1.96 7.09 -5.25
C VAL A 69 3.06 8.03 -4.80
N SER A 70 2.78 8.85 -3.77
CA SER A 70 3.80 9.64 -3.10
C SER A 70 4.27 8.92 -1.85
N VAL A 71 5.59 8.84 -1.67
CA VAL A 71 6.22 8.21 -0.52
C VAL A 71 6.95 9.29 0.28
N GLU A 72 6.62 9.39 1.56
CA GLU A 72 7.31 10.19 2.55
C GLU A 72 8.13 9.23 3.44
N ALA A 73 9.43 9.47 3.54
CA ALA A 73 10.32 8.61 4.31
C ALA A 73 11.48 9.40 4.92
N PRO A 74 11.86 9.10 6.19
CA PRO A 74 13.11 9.61 6.76
C PRO A 74 14.32 9.17 5.93
N SER A 75 15.39 9.96 5.93
CA SER A 75 16.64 9.63 5.21
C SER A 75 17.31 8.36 5.73
N ALA A 76 17.08 7.99 7.00
CA ALA A 76 17.57 6.77 7.62
C ALA A 76 16.86 5.48 7.13
N VAL A 77 15.75 5.60 6.40
CA VAL A 77 14.99 4.47 5.90
C VAL A 77 15.28 4.25 4.42
N ARG A 78 15.65 3.02 4.06
CA ARG A 78 15.74 2.55 2.68
C ARG A 78 14.48 1.81 2.29
N TRP A 79 13.94 2.10 1.11
CA TRP A 79 12.66 1.54 0.70
C TRP A 79 12.56 1.25 -0.80
N SER A 80 11.60 0.43 -1.16
CA SER A 80 11.16 0.24 -2.55
C SER A 80 9.66 0.00 -2.57
N VAL A 81 9.00 0.47 -3.62
CA VAL A 81 7.57 0.25 -3.83
C VAL A 81 7.37 -0.47 -5.14
N THR A 82 6.54 -1.50 -5.11
CA THR A 82 5.98 -2.15 -6.29
C THR A 82 4.49 -1.85 -6.35
N ILE A 83 4.03 -1.37 -7.51
CA ILE A 83 2.63 -1.06 -7.74
C ILE A 83 2.08 -2.06 -8.75
N GLY A 84 1.13 -2.87 -8.30
CA GLY A 84 0.49 -3.92 -9.08
C GLY A 84 -1.02 -3.74 -9.14
N ARG A 85 -1.66 -4.64 -9.90
CA ARG A 85 -3.11 -4.73 -10.03
C ARG A 85 -3.52 -6.20 -10.01
N GLY A 86 -4.70 -6.49 -9.49
CA GLY A 86 -5.20 -7.86 -9.40
C GLY A 86 -6.65 -7.90 -8.95
N ALA A 87 -7.18 -9.11 -8.78
CA ALA A 87 -8.47 -9.29 -8.12
C ALA A 87 -8.40 -8.68 -6.70
N PRO A 88 -9.47 -8.03 -6.21
CA PRO A 88 -9.57 -7.66 -4.80
C PRO A 88 -9.39 -8.89 -3.92
N ALA A 89 -8.71 -8.73 -2.77
CA ALA A 89 -8.76 -9.74 -1.73
C ALA A 89 -10.22 -10.00 -1.31
N ASP A 90 -10.53 -11.26 -1.01
CA ASP A 90 -11.81 -11.64 -0.42
C ASP A 90 -12.00 -10.87 0.88
N VAL A 91 -13.14 -10.18 1.02
CA VAL A 91 -13.52 -9.58 2.31
C VAL A 91 -13.99 -10.74 3.18
N GLU A 92 -13.21 -11.09 4.21
CA GLU A 92 -13.72 -11.95 5.27
C GLU A 92 -14.91 -11.22 5.92
N SER A 93 -16.12 -11.68 5.59
CA SER A 93 -17.33 -11.25 6.29
C SER A 93 -17.14 -11.56 7.77
N PRO A 94 -17.43 -10.63 8.70
CA PRO A 94 -17.48 -10.98 10.10
C PRO A 94 -18.52 -12.09 10.24
N THR A 95 -18.07 -13.31 10.54
CA THR A 95 -18.98 -14.39 10.89
C THR A 95 -19.82 -13.85 12.04
N ALA A 96 -21.11 -13.64 11.79
CA ALA A 96 -22.06 -13.39 12.84
C ALA A 96 -21.93 -14.58 13.79
N ALA A 97 -21.38 -14.37 14.97
CA ALA A 97 -21.50 -15.31 16.06
C ALA A 97 -23.00 -15.41 16.35
N THR A 98 -23.66 -16.39 15.74
CA THR A 98 -25.01 -16.79 16.12
C THR A 98 -24.90 -17.31 17.54
N GLU A 99 -25.38 -16.49 18.48
CA GLU A 99 -25.84 -16.93 19.79
C GLU A 99 -26.57 -18.27 19.64
N SER A 100 -26.05 -19.31 20.28
CA SER A 100 -26.82 -20.52 20.56
C SER A 100 -27.17 -20.46 22.04
N LEU A 101 -28.47 -20.21 22.29
CA LEU A 101 -29.17 -20.41 23.56
C LEU A 101 -29.05 -21.87 24.03
#